data_AF-A0AAV9DNX7-F1
#
_entry.id   AF-A0AAV9DNX7-F1
#
_cell.length_a   1.000
_cell.length_b   1.000
_cell.length_c   1.000
_cell.angle_alpha   90.00
_cell.angle_beta   90.00
_cell.angle_gamma   90.00
#
_symmetry.space_group_name_H-M   'P 1'
#
loop_
_entity.id
_entity.type
_entity.pdbx_description
1 polymer ?
#
loop_
_entity_poly.entity_id
_entity_poly.type
_entity_poly.pdbx_seq_one_letter_code
_entity_poly.pdbx_strand_id
1 'polypeptide(L)'
;MDRPAGRKPFRFERFWFEYPDLQELVVKVWRERINASPMGRIHQKLWRLQHNLRCWSNSRIGDLPKKVAEAHGSLDSLLQQDQDPSLLNVPLGHIRAATNKLTALERQLEIFWAQRSHQKWIVEGDRNTRYFQAKVHRRRAYNRIERIRSMDGSMITNSKDIRQLVLSHFTNHWQSRIEDPLDLPPDLFDKKVSPDMEADLIKPFTESEIELATLKEFRPISICDTKYKILAKILVRRLKMVLPSIIGMEQGAFVPHRSIHGHLLLVQDILHSLRSQKGRHRGRLMGTKVCEAVNHRLATWKSQLLSMAGRVVLIKSILQAIPTYMMFAASLSASVAGNCERVARDFLWYQGRHGRSIHYIGWDTVVQPKAVGGLGLCRLKDMRKAILATLAFRFLLHPSLVSQFLNLKYKWNGNPWEIPRLNRPSSVWRALYSGLRIARIHIRKVPGHPNTGQVRKPPKASILQLCKMSLGLTAATNNIAFKPSNDCD
;
A
#
# COMPACT_ATOMS: atom_id res chain seq x y z
N MET A 1 38.95 11.02 -16.28
CA MET A 1 39.17 12.47 -16.37
C MET A 1 38.39 13.17 -15.27
N ASP A 2 39.05 13.38 -14.14
CA ASP A 2 38.49 14.03 -12.96
C ASP A 2 38.40 15.54 -13.18
N ARG A 3 37.16 16.05 -13.27
CA ARG A 3 36.91 17.50 -13.33
C ARG A 3 36.92 18.09 -11.91
N PRO A 4 37.46 19.29 -11.69
CA PRO A 4 37.46 19.92 -10.38
C PRO A 4 36.01 20.17 -9.94
N ALA A 5 35.60 19.46 -8.91
CA ALA A 5 34.25 19.54 -8.37
C ALA A 5 33.97 20.97 -7.88
N GLY A 6 32.96 21.62 -8.46
CA GLY A 6 32.40 22.82 -7.85
C GLY A 6 32.07 22.56 -6.38
N ARG A 7 32.30 23.54 -5.49
CA ARG A 7 32.06 23.37 -4.04
C ARG A 7 30.64 22.85 -3.81
N LYS A 8 30.51 21.58 -3.38
CA LYS A 8 29.21 20.98 -3.04
C LYS A 8 28.48 21.91 -2.07
N PRO A 9 27.18 22.18 -2.26
CA PRO A 9 26.42 22.94 -1.27
C PRO A 9 26.45 22.18 0.06
N PHE A 10 26.65 22.90 1.15
CA PHE A 10 26.59 22.31 2.49
C PHE A 10 25.19 21.74 2.73
N ARG A 11 25.13 20.53 3.27
CA ARG A 11 23.90 19.89 3.71
C ARG A 11 24.16 19.28 5.06
N PHE A 12 23.34 19.65 6.03
CA PHE A 12 23.36 19.04 7.34
C PHE A 12 22.70 17.66 7.26
N GLU A 13 23.36 16.62 7.75
CA GLU A 13 22.81 15.27 7.76
C GLU A 13 22.29 14.91 9.16
N ARG A 14 21.09 14.32 9.25
CA ARG A 14 20.42 14.08 10.53
C ARG A 14 21.13 13.08 11.43
N PHE A 15 21.81 12.08 10.86
CA PHE A 15 22.56 11.09 11.64
C PHE A 15 23.79 11.68 12.33
N TRP A 16 24.18 12.94 12.06
CA TRP A 16 25.26 13.60 12.79
C TRP A 16 24.97 13.69 14.29
N PHE A 17 23.69 13.70 14.70
CA PHE A 17 23.29 13.66 16.11
C PHE A 17 23.63 12.36 16.84
N GLU A 18 23.95 11.28 16.12
CA GLU A 18 24.41 10.03 16.75
C GLU A 18 25.85 10.14 17.28
N TYR A 19 26.59 11.19 16.90
CA TYR A 19 27.94 11.46 17.39
C TYR A 19 27.93 12.44 18.56
N PRO A 20 28.38 12.06 19.77
CA PRO A 20 28.41 12.95 20.93
C PRO A 20 29.31 14.18 20.69
N ASP A 21 30.40 14.00 19.94
CA ASP A 21 31.39 15.03 19.58
C ASP A 21 30.79 16.21 18.80
N LEU A 22 29.62 16.03 18.15
CA LEU A 22 28.96 17.08 17.38
C LEU A 22 28.56 18.25 18.28
N GLN A 23 27.98 17.95 19.45
CA GLN A 23 27.44 18.97 20.35
C GLN A 23 28.58 19.82 20.93
N GLU A 24 29.71 19.20 21.28
CA GLU A 24 30.91 19.89 21.74
C GLU A 24 31.46 20.83 20.67
N LEU A 25 31.52 20.37 19.41
CA LEU A 25 31.98 21.19 18.28
C LEU A 25 31.06 22.41 18.06
N VAL A 26 29.75 22.22 18.07
CA VAL A 26 28.77 23.30 17.92
C VAL A 26 28.94 24.33 19.04
N VAL A 27 29.02 23.89 20.29
CA VAL A 27 29.18 24.79 21.45
C VAL A 27 30.50 25.55 21.38
N LYS A 28 31.60 24.89 21.01
CA LYS A 28 32.92 25.52 20.85
C LYS A 28 32.87 26.65 19.84
N VAL A 29 32.35 26.39 18.64
CA VAL A 29 32.27 27.38 17.56
C VAL A 29 31.27 28.49 17.88
N TRP A 30 30.17 28.17 18.58
CA TRP A 30 29.15 29.16 18.91
C TRP A 30 29.56 30.13 20.03
N ARG A 31 30.48 29.72 20.92
CA ARG A 31 31.01 30.55 22.01
C ARG A 31 32.09 31.55 21.56
N GLU A 32 32.64 31.41 20.36
CA GLU A 32 33.59 32.38 19.81
C GLU A 32 32.96 33.79 19.73
N ARG A 33 33.69 34.81 20.20
CA ARG A 33 33.26 36.21 20.10
C ARG A 33 33.49 36.71 18.68
N ILE A 34 32.49 37.40 18.13
CA ILE A 34 32.52 37.99 16.79
C ILE A 34 32.12 39.46 16.89
N ASN A 35 32.97 40.34 16.37
CA ASN A 35 32.73 41.78 16.32
C ASN A 35 32.05 42.13 14.99
N ALA A 36 30.72 42.20 15.00
CA ALA A 36 29.88 42.62 13.88
C ALA A 36 28.57 43.24 14.39
N SER A 37 27.74 43.79 13.50
CA SER A 37 26.36 44.17 13.82
C SER A 37 25.54 42.97 14.32
N PRO A 38 24.43 43.14 15.07
CA PRO A 38 23.66 42.01 15.62
C PRO A 38 23.27 40.95 14.57
N MET A 39 22.83 41.38 13.38
CA MET A 39 22.56 40.48 12.25
C MET A 39 23.83 39.91 11.62
N GLY A 40 24.90 40.69 11.51
CA GLY A 40 26.21 40.23 11.03
C GLY A 40 26.84 39.17 11.94
N ARG A 41 26.65 39.26 13.27
CA ARG A 41 27.11 38.26 14.25
C ARG A 41 26.46 36.91 13.99
N ILE A 42 25.14 36.87 13.78
CA ILE A 42 24.41 35.63 13.49
C ILE A 42 24.89 35.03 12.16
N HIS A 43 24.99 35.84 11.11
CA HIS A 43 25.45 35.39 9.80
C HIS A 43 26.87 34.79 9.87
N GLN A 44 27.82 35.48 10.50
CA GLN A 44 29.20 34.99 10.61
C GLN A 44 29.30 33.76 11.51
N LYS A 45 28.54 33.66 12.60
CA LYS A 45 28.49 32.44 13.44
C LYS A 45 27.96 31.25 12.66
N LEU A 46 26.88 31.42 11.89
CA LEU A 46 26.33 30.37 11.04
C LEU A 46 27.31 29.95 9.94
N TRP A 47 28.02 30.89 9.33
CA TRP A 47 29.02 30.60 8.31
C TRP A 47 30.23 29.81 8.86
N ARG A 48 30.76 30.22 10.03
CA ARG A 48 31.84 29.49 10.71
C ARG A 48 31.40 28.10 11.13
N LEU A 49 30.19 27.98 11.68
CA LEU A 49 29.60 26.69 12.05
C LEU A 49 29.49 25.78 10.83
N GLN A 50 28.97 26.30 9.71
CA GLN A 50 28.87 25.58 8.44
C GLN A 50 30.24 25.08 7.96
N HIS A 51 31.27 25.92 8.03
CA HIS A 51 32.62 25.57 7.63
C HIS A 51 33.21 24.46 8.52
N ASN A 52 33.14 24.62 9.84
CA ASN A 52 33.67 23.65 10.80
C ASN A 52 32.94 22.31 10.75
N LEU A 53 31.62 22.31 10.62
CA LEU A 53 30.82 21.09 10.44
C LEU A 53 31.21 20.34 9.15
N ARG A 54 31.54 21.06 8.08
CA ARG A 54 31.97 20.46 6.82
C ARG A 54 33.35 19.79 6.94
N CYS A 55 34.29 20.45 7.61
CA CYS A 55 35.62 19.88 7.87
C CYS A 55 35.53 18.66 8.81
N TRP A 56 34.71 18.76 9.85
CA TRP A 56 34.41 17.66 10.77
C TRP A 56 33.77 16.46 10.04
N SER A 57 32.77 16.69 9.17
CA SER A 57 32.11 15.59 8.46
C SER A 57 33.07 14.86 7.51
N ASN A 58 33.92 15.60 6.80
CA ASN A 58 34.86 15.01 5.85
C ASN A 58 35.94 14.17 6.56
N SER A 59 36.41 14.61 7.73
CA SER A 59 37.44 13.90 8.50
C SER A 59 36.88 12.72 9.30
N ARG A 60 35.75 12.88 9.98
CA ARG A 60 35.19 11.86 10.86
C ARG A 60 34.35 10.82 10.12
N ILE A 61 33.46 11.27 9.24
CA ILE A 61 32.45 10.40 8.61
C ILE A 61 32.96 9.85 7.28
N GLY A 62 33.54 10.69 6.42
CA GLY A 62 34.03 10.26 5.10
C GLY A 62 32.92 9.73 4.19
N ASP A 63 33.26 8.81 3.28
CA ASP A 63 32.30 8.21 2.34
C ASP A 63 31.57 7.01 2.98
N LEU A 64 30.38 7.26 3.52
CA LEU A 64 29.58 6.29 4.28
C LEU A 64 29.28 4.97 3.53
N PRO A 65 28.93 4.98 2.22
CA PRO A 65 28.77 3.74 1.44
C PRO A 65 30.02 2.88 1.37
N LYS A 66 31.22 3.49 1.29
CA LYS A 66 32.48 2.73 1.27
C LYS A 66 32.74 2.06 2.62
N LYS A 67 32.51 2.77 3.73
CA LYS A 67 32.63 2.21 5.09
C LYS A 67 31.67 1.05 5.34
N VAL A 68 30.46 1.09 4.81
CA VAL A 68 29.52 -0.05 4.89
C VAL A 68 30.04 -1.23 4.09
N ALA A 69 30.56 -1.01 2.87
CA ALA A 69 31.13 -2.08 2.05
C ALA A 69 32.36 -2.74 2.71
N GLU A 70 33.23 -1.93 3.33
CA GLU A 70 34.39 -2.42 4.10
C GLU A 70 33.97 -3.22 5.34
N ALA A 71 32.91 -2.78 6.04
CA ALA A 71 32.36 -3.48 7.20
C ALA A 71 31.66 -4.80 6.82
N HIS A 72 30.95 -4.84 5.69
CA HIS A 72 30.42 -6.09 5.11
C HIS A 72 31.56 -7.06 4.78
N GLY A 73 32.58 -6.61 4.04
CA GLY A 73 33.71 -7.46 3.70
C GLY A 73 34.47 -7.98 4.93
N SER A 74 34.61 -7.17 5.97
CA SER A 74 35.24 -7.59 7.24
C SER A 74 34.41 -8.67 7.96
N LEU A 75 33.09 -8.57 7.95
CA LEU A 75 32.21 -9.58 8.55
C LEU A 75 32.21 -10.88 7.74
N ASP A 76 32.19 -10.78 6.41
CA ASP A 76 32.25 -11.96 5.52
C ASP A 76 33.56 -12.73 5.70
N SER A 77 34.70 -12.05 5.83
CA SER A 77 35.99 -12.69 6.15
C SER A 77 35.98 -13.39 7.50
N LEU A 78 35.37 -12.80 8.53
CA LEU A 78 35.25 -13.42 9.87
C LEU A 78 34.31 -14.63 9.87
N LEU A 79 33.24 -14.61 9.07
CA LEU A 79 32.31 -15.74 8.92
C LEU A 79 32.92 -16.89 8.10
N GLN A 80 33.83 -16.60 7.16
CA GLN A 80 34.58 -17.62 6.43
C GLN A 80 35.61 -18.31 7.34
N GLN A 81 36.28 -17.56 8.23
CA GLN A 81 37.24 -18.11 9.19
C GLN A 81 36.59 -19.05 10.24
N ASP A 82 35.29 -18.90 10.51
CA ASP A 82 34.52 -19.76 11.43
C ASP A 82 34.13 -21.11 10.80
N GLN A 83 34.24 -21.27 9.47
CA GLN A 83 33.92 -22.52 8.76
C GLN A 83 35.08 -23.53 8.76
N ASP A 84 36.29 -23.14 9.20
CA ASP A 84 37.45 -24.02 9.29
C ASP A 84 37.43 -24.84 10.59
N PRO A 85 37.24 -26.18 10.55
CA PRO A 85 37.10 -27.03 11.74
C PRO A 85 38.34 -27.10 12.65
N SER A 86 39.49 -26.58 12.19
CA SER A 86 40.78 -26.59 12.89
C SER A 86 41.05 -25.32 13.70
N LEU A 87 40.25 -24.27 13.53
CA LEU A 87 40.43 -22.96 14.18
C LEU A 87 39.28 -22.70 15.17
N LEU A 88 39.19 -23.53 16.21
CA LEU A 88 38.11 -23.52 17.20
C LEU A 88 38.10 -22.31 18.16
N ASN A 89 38.54 -21.11 17.75
CA ASN A 89 38.66 -19.96 18.65
C ASN A 89 38.57 -18.60 17.94
N VAL A 90 37.63 -18.38 17.01
CA VAL A 90 37.19 -16.99 16.78
C VAL A 90 36.25 -16.64 17.92
N PRO A 91 36.60 -15.71 18.84
CA PRO A 91 35.72 -15.41 19.96
C PRO A 91 34.43 -14.81 19.41
N LEU A 92 33.27 -15.40 19.72
CA LEU A 92 31.93 -14.89 19.35
C LEU A 92 31.77 -13.37 19.57
N GLY A 93 32.55 -12.80 20.50
CA GLY A 93 32.64 -11.37 20.75
C GLY A 93 33.08 -10.53 19.54
N HIS A 94 34.01 -11.01 18.72
CA HIS A 94 34.49 -10.28 17.52
C HIS A 94 33.43 -10.25 16.42
N ILE A 95 32.76 -11.38 16.19
CA ILE A 95 31.63 -11.46 15.25
C ILE A 95 30.51 -10.55 15.74
N ARG A 96 30.15 -10.62 17.03
CA ARG A 96 29.11 -9.76 17.60
C ARG A 96 29.46 -8.28 17.51
N ALA A 97 30.71 -7.91 17.77
CA ALA A 97 31.20 -6.54 17.63
C ALA A 97 31.16 -6.06 16.18
N ALA A 98 31.57 -6.91 15.22
CA ALA A 98 31.49 -6.62 13.79
C ALA A 98 30.03 -6.47 13.32
N THR A 99 29.12 -7.34 13.76
CA THR A 99 27.68 -7.24 13.44
C THR A 99 27.04 -5.98 14.03
N ASN A 100 27.42 -5.59 15.25
CA ASN A 100 26.94 -4.36 15.89
C ASN A 100 27.46 -3.11 15.17
N LYS A 101 28.73 -3.13 14.76
CA LYS A 101 29.35 -2.06 13.97
C LYS A 101 28.67 -1.93 12.61
N LEU A 102 28.37 -3.05 11.96
CA LEU A 102 27.69 -3.07 10.67
C LEU A 102 26.26 -2.52 10.79
N THR A 103 25.47 -3.03 11.72
CA THR A 103 24.08 -2.57 11.94
C THR A 103 24.01 -1.08 12.28
N ALA A 104 24.98 -0.55 13.03
CA ALA A 104 25.11 0.89 13.28
C ALA A 104 25.40 1.69 12.00
N LEU A 105 26.34 1.25 11.16
CA LEU A 105 26.66 1.92 9.89
C LEU A 105 25.51 1.84 8.87
N GLU A 106 24.80 0.71 8.82
CA GLU A 106 23.62 0.53 7.97
C GLU A 106 22.47 1.47 8.38
N ARG A 107 22.24 1.64 9.69
CA ARG A 107 21.28 2.60 10.24
C ARG A 107 21.61 4.04 9.83
N GLN A 108 22.89 4.43 9.90
CA GLN A 108 23.33 5.75 9.46
C GLN A 108 23.08 5.97 7.96
N LEU A 109 23.39 4.95 7.15
CA LEU A 109 23.17 4.99 5.71
C LEU A 109 21.68 5.08 5.38
N GLU A 110 20.83 4.43 6.16
CA GLU A 110 19.38 4.54 6.03
C GLU A 110 18.87 5.96 6.26
N ILE A 111 19.30 6.61 7.34
CA ILE A 111 18.97 8.02 7.62
C ILE A 111 19.47 8.94 6.49
N PHE A 112 20.69 8.72 6.00
CA PHE A 112 21.31 9.48 4.91
C PHE A 112 20.49 9.44 3.61
N TRP A 113 19.97 8.27 3.23
CA TRP A 113 19.15 8.11 2.03
C TRP A 113 17.71 8.57 2.23
N ALA A 114 17.13 8.34 3.42
CA ALA A 114 15.80 8.83 3.78
C ALA A 114 15.72 10.35 3.66
N GLN A 115 16.71 11.08 4.19
CA GLN A 115 16.78 12.54 4.10
C GLN A 115 16.88 13.03 2.65
N ARG A 116 17.67 12.36 1.79
CA ARG A 116 17.83 12.69 0.36
C ARG A 116 16.60 12.38 -0.49
N SER A 117 15.76 11.44 -0.05
CA SER A 117 14.51 11.12 -0.75
C SER A 117 13.47 12.25 -0.66
N HIS A 118 13.62 13.18 0.31
CA HIS A 118 12.67 14.27 0.60
C HIS A 118 11.23 13.79 0.90
N GLN A 119 11.09 12.56 1.40
CA GLN A 119 9.78 11.94 1.59
C GLN A 119 9.37 11.98 3.08
N LYS A 120 8.56 12.99 3.45
CA LYS A 120 8.21 13.30 4.86
C LYS A 120 7.14 12.39 5.51
N TRP A 121 6.43 11.57 4.74
CA TRP A 121 5.24 10.82 5.20
C TRP A 121 5.55 9.43 5.75
N ILE A 122 6.81 9.05 5.84
CA ILE A 122 7.25 7.75 6.35
C ILE A 122 7.63 7.92 7.82
N VAL A 123 7.05 7.08 8.68
CA VAL A 123 7.38 7.01 10.11
C VAL A 123 8.82 6.51 10.23
N GLU A 124 9.61 7.10 11.13
CA GLU A 124 10.98 6.68 11.43
C GLU A 124 11.03 5.18 11.76
N GLY A 125 11.83 4.41 11.01
CA GLY A 125 11.96 2.95 11.16
C GLY A 125 11.69 2.11 9.89
N ASP A 126 11.30 2.71 8.76
CA ASP A 126 11.16 2.01 7.47
C ASP A 126 12.52 1.88 6.75
N ARG A 127 12.98 0.63 6.55
CA ARG A 127 14.28 0.28 5.95
C ARG A 127 14.57 1.02 4.65
N ASN A 128 15.83 1.44 4.46
CA ASN A 128 16.32 2.02 3.21
C ASN A 128 16.35 1.00 2.07
N THR A 129 15.31 1.03 1.26
CA THR A 129 15.09 0.15 0.11
C THR A 129 15.73 0.63 -1.17
N ARG A 130 15.86 -0.30 -2.11
CA ARG A 130 16.18 -0.04 -3.53
C ARG A 130 15.30 1.05 -4.16
N TYR A 131 14.09 1.28 -3.63
CA TYR A 131 13.24 2.41 -4.00
C TYR A 131 13.90 3.77 -3.78
N PHE A 132 14.43 4.00 -2.58
CA PHE A 132 15.01 5.31 -2.24
C PHE A 132 16.25 5.58 -3.08
N GLN A 133 17.11 4.56 -3.27
CA GLN A 133 18.29 4.65 -4.13
C GLN A 133 17.89 4.99 -5.58
N ALA A 134 17.00 4.21 -6.19
CA ALA A 134 16.56 4.42 -7.58
C ALA A 134 15.92 5.82 -7.79
N LYS A 135 15.13 6.27 -6.81
CA LYS A 135 14.48 7.59 -6.87
C LYS A 135 15.49 8.74 -6.77
N VAL A 136 16.49 8.64 -5.89
CA VAL A 136 17.55 9.65 -5.78
C VAL A 136 18.41 9.68 -7.04
N HIS A 137 18.81 8.52 -7.58
CA HIS A 137 19.60 8.45 -8.81
C HIS A 137 18.89 9.11 -10.00
N ARG A 138 17.57 8.86 -10.19
CA ARG A 138 16.83 9.51 -11.27
C ARG A 138 16.58 10.99 -11.04
N ARG A 139 16.36 11.44 -9.79
CA ARG A 139 16.26 12.89 -9.50
C ARG A 139 17.57 13.60 -9.81
N ARG A 140 18.72 12.95 -9.53
CA ARG A 140 20.04 13.45 -9.95
C ARG A 140 20.16 13.52 -11.47
N ALA A 141 19.68 12.51 -12.20
CA ALA A 141 19.69 12.50 -13.67
C ALA A 141 18.74 13.56 -14.27
N TYR A 142 17.53 13.71 -13.74
CA TYR A 142 16.52 14.64 -14.25
C TYR A 142 16.85 16.11 -13.94
N ASN A 143 17.35 16.38 -12.74
CA ASN A 143 17.79 17.73 -12.36
C ASN A 143 19.19 18.07 -12.89
N ARG A 144 19.79 17.19 -13.70
CA ARG A 144 21.08 17.47 -14.33
C ARG A 144 20.85 18.42 -15.50
N ILE A 145 21.21 19.67 -15.29
CA ILE A 145 21.24 20.65 -16.37
C ILE A 145 22.53 20.42 -17.15
N GLU A 146 22.43 19.83 -18.33
CA GLU A 146 23.60 19.54 -19.19
C GLU A 146 23.95 20.68 -20.12
N ARG A 147 22.93 21.39 -20.65
CA ARG A 147 23.11 22.52 -21.57
C ARG A 147 21.99 23.55 -21.33
N ILE A 148 22.33 24.83 -21.41
CA ILE A 148 21.36 25.93 -21.44
C ILE A 148 21.58 26.73 -22.72
N ARG A 149 20.50 27.13 -23.39
CA ARG A 149 20.54 28.07 -24.51
C ARG A 149 20.48 29.50 -23.96
N SER A 150 21.44 30.34 -24.33
CA SER A 150 21.44 31.78 -24.00
C SER A 150 20.36 32.52 -24.80
N MET A 151 20.05 33.75 -24.41
CA MET A 151 19.14 34.64 -25.15
C MET A 151 19.64 34.92 -26.59
N ASP A 152 20.96 34.89 -26.79
CA ASP A 152 21.62 35.10 -28.08
C ASP A 152 21.69 33.81 -28.95
N GLY A 153 20.99 32.75 -28.54
CA GLY A 153 20.94 31.48 -29.27
C GLY A 153 22.15 30.54 -29.09
N SER A 154 23.22 30.99 -28.44
CA SER A 154 24.42 30.18 -28.16
C SER A 154 24.15 29.08 -27.12
N MET A 155 24.72 27.89 -27.34
CA MET A 155 24.52 26.71 -26.48
C MET A 155 25.67 26.58 -25.48
N ILE A 156 25.38 26.86 -24.20
CA ILE A 156 26.36 26.82 -23.13
C ILE A 156 26.35 25.44 -22.47
N THR A 157 27.49 24.76 -22.49
CA THR A 157 27.68 23.42 -21.89
C THR A 157 28.56 23.43 -20.65
N ASN A 158 29.29 24.52 -20.43
CA ASN A 158 30.22 24.68 -19.32
C ASN A 158 29.48 25.03 -18.02
N SER A 159 29.80 24.33 -16.93
CA SER A 159 29.09 24.44 -15.66
C SER A 159 29.27 25.79 -14.96
N LYS A 160 30.38 26.50 -15.21
CA LYS A 160 30.62 27.85 -14.65
C LYS A 160 29.73 28.88 -15.35
N ASP A 161 29.68 28.80 -16.67
CA ASP A 161 28.98 29.75 -17.54
C ASP A 161 27.45 29.59 -17.40
N ILE A 162 26.97 28.34 -17.31
CA ILE A 162 25.56 28.02 -16.98
C ILE A 162 25.15 28.69 -15.66
N ARG A 163 26.01 28.67 -14.64
CA ARG A 163 25.71 29.26 -13.32
C ARG A 163 25.61 30.77 -13.40
N GLN A 164 26.54 31.42 -14.10
CA GLN A 164 26.57 32.88 -14.22
C GLN A 164 25.37 33.39 -15.01
N LEU A 165 24.99 32.71 -16.10
CA LEU A 165 23.79 33.00 -16.88
C LEU A 165 22.51 32.90 -16.06
N VAL A 166 22.35 31.82 -15.27
CA VAL A 166 21.17 31.63 -14.43
C VAL A 166 21.07 32.72 -13.35
N LEU A 167 22.20 33.10 -12.75
CA LEU A 167 22.25 34.17 -11.77
C LEU A 167 21.86 35.52 -12.38
N SER A 168 22.44 35.91 -13.52
CA SER A 168 22.13 37.20 -14.16
C SER A 168 20.67 37.26 -14.63
N HIS A 169 20.17 36.17 -15.24
CA HIS A 169 18.78 36.10 -15.71
C HIS A 169 17.78 36.29 -14.58
N PHE A 170 17.89 35.53 -13.49
CA PHE A 170 16.94 35.65 -12.38
C PHE A 170 17.11 36.96 -11.60
N THR A 171 18.33 37.49 -11.48
CA THR A 171 18.54 38.79 -10.85
C THR A 171 17.83 39.90 -11.62
N ASN A 172 17.87 39.88 -12.96
CA ASN A 172 17.15 40.85 -13.79
C ASN A 172 15.63 40.57 -13.83
N HIS A 173 15.21 39.31 -13.79
CA HIS A 173 13.80 38.93 -13.86
C HIS A 173 13.03 39.25 -12.56
N TRP A 174 13.68 39.15 -11.41
CA TRP A 174 13.09 39.46 -10.10
C TRP A 174 13.35 40.89 -9.63
N GLN A 175 13.90 41.77 -10.49
CA GLN A 175 13.81 43.21 -10.26
C GLN A 175 12.33 43.61 -10.33
N SER A 176 11.81 44.23 -9.27
CA SER A 176 10.41 44.63 -9.16
C SER A 176 10.03 45.58 -10.29
N ARG A 177 9.25 45.10 -11.26
CA ARG A 177 8.43 45.97 -12.11
C ARG A 177 7.12 46.21 -11.36
N ILE A 178 6.96 47.41 -10.83
CA ILE A 178 5.74 47.87 -10.16
C ILE A 178 4.78 48.32 -11.26
N GLU A 179 4.14 47.38 -11.95
CA GLU A 179 2.95 47.66 -12.74
C GLU A 179 2.01 46.47 -12.58
N ASP A 180 0.88 46.69 -11.88
CA ASP A 180 -0.20 45.71 -11.73
C ASP A 180 -0.77 45.34 -13.12
N PRO A 181 -0.80 44.07 -13.53
CA PRO A 181 -0.98 43.76 -14.96
C PRO A 181 -2.43 43.74 -15.47
N LEU A 182 -3.46 43.96 -14.64
CA LEU A 182 -4.83 43.66 -15.03
C LEU A 182 -5.85 44.67 -14.49
N ASP A 183 -5.99 45.79 -15.19
CA ASP A 183 -7.26 46.50 -15.29
C ASP A 183 -8.02 45.88 -16.49
N LEU A 184 -8.85 44.87 -16.22
CA LEU A 184 -9.61 44.19 -17.27
C LEU A 184 -10.88 45.00 -17.60
N PRO A 185 -11.12 45.34 -18.87
CA PRO A 185 -12.34 46.02 -19.28
C PRO A 185 -13.58 45.18 -18.97
N PRO A 186 -14.71 45.79 -18.55
CA PRO A 186 -15.94 45.09 -18.19
C PRO A 186 -16.57 44.29 -19.36
N ASP A 187 -16.19 44.58 -20.61
CA ASP A 187 -16.72 43.94 -21.82
C ASP A 187 -15.81 42.84 -22.41
N LEU A 188 -14.88 42.29 -21.62
CA LEU A 188 -13.93 41.28 -22.12
C LEU A 188 -14.60 39.98 -22.63
N PHE A 189 -15.86 39.74 -22.26
CA PHE A 189 -16.59 38.54 -22.66
C PHE A 189 -17.91 38.89 -23.34
N ASP A 190 -18.09 38.45 -24.58
CA ASP A 190 -19.36 38.56 -25.30
C ASP A 190 -20.47 37.81 -24.57
N LYS A 191 -21.61 38.48 -24.31
CA LYS A 191 -22.80 37.84 -23.71
C LYS A 191 -23.41 36.85 -24.72
N LYS A 192 -23.07 35.56 -24.58
CA LYS A 192 -23.57 34.47 -25.46
C LYS A 192 -24.94 33.91 -25.06
N VAL A 193 -25.46 34.27 -23.90
CA VAL A 193 -26.80 33.85 -23.46
C VAL A 193 -27.81 34.86 -23.99
N SER A 194 -28.69 34.41 -24.88
CA SER A 194 -29.77 35.26 -25.39
C SER A 194 -30.82 35.51 -24.29
N PRO A 195 -31.61 36.59 -24.39
CA PRO A 195 -32.69 36.87 -23.45
C PRO A 195 -33.70 35.73 -23.34
N ASP A 196 -33.95 35.01 -24.44
CA ASP A 196 -34.88 33.86 -24.47
C ASP A 196 -34.32 32.64 -23.73
N MET A 197 -33.00 32.39 -23.85
CA MET A 197 -32.31 31.37 -23.07
C MET A 197 -32.32 31.72 -21.58
N GLU A 198 -32.12 33.00 -21.25
CA GLU A 198 -32.20 33.50 -19.87
C GLU A 198 -33.63 33.33 -19.31
N ALA A 199 -34.66 33.62 -20.11
CA ALA A 199 -36.06 33.41 -19.74
C ALA A 199 -36.39 31.93 -19.53
N ASP A 200 -35.92 31.02 -20.39
CA ASP A 200 -36.11 29.57 -20.23
C ASP A 200 -35.42 29.03 -18.97
N LEU A 201 -34.21 29.53 -18.64
CA LEU A 201 -33.45 29.09 -17.48
C LEU A 201 -34.01 29.57 -16.13
N ILE A 202 -34.87 30.60 -16.13
CA ILE A 202 -35.47 31.19 -14.92
C ILE A 202 -36.91 30.68 -14.68
N LYS A 203 -37.47 29.87 -15.59
CA LYS A 203 -38.83 29.32 -15.43
C LYS A 203 -38.94 28.40 -14.19
N PRO A 204 -40.08 28.43 -13.47
CA PRO A 204 -40.33 27.51 -12.36
C PRO A 204 -40.44 26.06 -12.86
N PHE A 205 -39.88 25.12 -12.09
CA PHE A 205 -39.87 23.69 -12.43
C PHE A 205 -41.28 23.11 -12.52
N THR A 206 -41.54 22.32 -13.56
CA THR A 206 -42.80 21.58 -13.73
C THR A 206 -42.75 20.19 -13.07
N GLU A 207 -43.92 19.65 -12.67
CA GLU A 207 -44.00 18.33 -12.02
C GLU A 207 -43.49 17.19 -12.92
N SER A 208 -43.73 17.29 -14.24
CA SER A 208 -43.22 16.34 -15.23
C SER A 208 -41.69 16.37 -15.37
N GLU A 209 -41.05 17.54 -15.25
CA GLU A 209 -39.58 17.66 -15.22
C GLU A 209 -38.99 17.04 -13.96
N ILE A 210 -39.67 17.21 -12.81
CA ILE A 210 -39.25 16.61 -11.53
C ILE A 210 -39.37 15.08 -11.58
N GLU A 211 -40.44 14.53 -12.15
CA GLU A 211 -40.62 13.08 -12.31
C GLU A 211 -39.61 12.45 -13.27
N LEU A 212 -39.35 13.10 -14.42
CA LEU A 212 -38.33 12.67 -15.38
C LEU A 212 -36.92 12.68 -14.78
N ALA A 213 -36.60 13.69 -13.97
CA ALA A 213 -35.31 13.78 -13.28
C ALA A 213 -35.16 12.70 -12.19
N THR A 214 -36.21 12.39 -11.42
CA THR A 214 -36.10 11.59 -10.20
C THR A 214 -36.20 10.07 -10.38
N LEU A 215 -37.03 9.57 -11.30
CA LEU A 215 -37.41 8.14 -11.32
C LEU A 215 -36.37 7.20 -11.95
N LYS A 216 -35.48 7.69 -12.81
CA LYS A 216 -34.50 6.83 -13.52
C LYS A 216 -33.04 7.03 -13.08
N GLU A 217 -32.69 8.18 -12.51
CA GLU A 217 -31.30 8.54 -12.22
C GLU A 217 -30.95 8.61 -10.73
N PHE A 218 -31.94 8.73 -9.83
CA PHE A 218 -31.70 8.87 -8.40
C PHE A 218 -32.24 7.68 -7.60
N ARG A 219 -31.52 7.34 -6.53
CA ARG A 219 -31.97 6.41 -5.50
C ARG A 219 -32.36 7.24 -4.27
N PRO A 220 -33.63 7.67 -4.10
CA PRO A 220 -34.01 8.51 -2.98
C PRO A 220 -33.76 7.79 -1.66
N ILE A 221 -32.97 8.39 -0.77
CA ILE A 221 -32.70 7.87 0.56
C ILE A 221 -33.57 8.67 1.54
N SER A 222 -34.55 8.00 2.16
CA SER A 222 -35.34 8.62 3.22
C SER A 222 -34.49 8.82 4.48
N ILE A 223 -34.22 10.07 4.85
CA ILE A 223 -33.50 10.40 6.08
C ILE A 223 -34.52 10.51 7.21
N CYS A 224 -34.71 9.44 7.98
CA CYS A 224 -35.60 9.45 9.14
C CYS A 224 -35.04 10.27 10.30
N ASP A 225 -35.92 10.86 11.10
CA ASP A 225 -35.60 11.53 12.37
C ASP A 225 -34.89 10.57 13.37
N THR A 226 -34.07 11.15 14.24
CA THR A 226 -33.29 10.46 15.28
C THR A 226 -34.20 9.68 16.23
N LYS A 227 -35.36 10.24 16.60
CA LYS A 227 -36.36 9.55 17.45
C LYS A 227 -36.84 8.25 16.81
N TYR A 228 -37.16 8.29 15.51
CA TYR A 228 -37.57 7.13 14.73
C TYR A 228 -36.46 6.07 14.66
N LYS A 229 -35.20 6.49 14.44
CA LYS A 229 -34.04 5.58 14.42
C LYS A 229 -33.84 4.85 15.75
N ILE A 230 -34.06 5.52 16.88
CA ILE A 230 -33.99 4.91 18.22
C ILE A 230 -35.09 3.86 18.39
N LEU A 231 -36.34 4.19 18.09
CA LEU A 231 -37.47 3.27 18.19
C LEU A 231 -37.28 2.05 17.27
N ALA A 232 -36.89 2.26 16.01
CA ALA A 232 -36.59 1.19 15.06
C ALA A 232 -35.46 0.28 15.59
N LYS A 233 -34.42 0.84 16.23
CA LYS A 233 -33.33 0.05 16.81
C LYS A 233 -33.80 -0.81 17.98
N ILE A 234 -34.68 -0.30 18.84
CA ILE A 234 -35.28 -1.04 19.95
C ILE A 234 -36.11 -2.21 19.40
N LEU A 235 -36.97 -1.95 18.40
CA LEU A 235 -37.77 -2.98 17.74
C LEU A 235 -36.90 -4.06 17.09
N VAL A 236 -35.86 -3.67 16.34
CA VAL A 236 -34.91 -4.63 15.76
C VAL A 236 -34.21 -5.48 16.83
N ARG A 237 -33.89 -4.92 18.00
CA ARG A 237 -33.31 -5.71 19.12
C ARG A 237 -34.30 -6.74 19.66
N ARG A 238 -35.58 -6.37 19.82
CA ARG A 238 -36.64 -7.31 20.24
C ARG A 238 -36.85 -8.41 19.21
N LEU A 239 -36.99 -8.04 17.94
CA LEU A 239 -37.17 -8.98 16.83
C LEU A 239 -36.00 -9.95 16.67
N LYS A 240 -34.76 -9.52 16.92
CA LYS A 240 -33.58 -10.39 16.85
C LYS A 240 -33.62 -11.61 17.76
N MET A 241 -34.39 -11.59 18.85
CA MET A 241 -34.52 -12.74 19.75
C MET A 241 -35.38 -13.85 19.14
N VAL A 242 -36.38 -13.47 18.33
CA VAL A 242 -37.35 -14.39 17.73
C VAL A 242 -36.97 -14.75 16.28
N LEU A 243 -36.25 -13.86 15.59
CA LEU A 243 -35.87 -14.05 14.19
C LEU A 243 -35.19 -15.40 13.88
N PRO A 244 -34.31 -15.97 14.74
CA PRO A 244 -33.67 -17.26 14.48
C PRO A 244 -34.63 -18.44 14.43
N SER A 245 -35.78 -18.39 15.11
CA SER A 245 -36.77 -19.48 15.07
C SER A 245 -37.73 -19.39 13.88
N ILE A 246 -37.86 -18.20 13.28
CA ILE A 246 -38.76 -17.96 12.14
C ILE A 246 -38.03 -18.06 10.80
N ILE A 247 -36.77 -17.60 10.74
CA ILE A 247 -36.03 -17.51 9.49
C ILE A 247 -35.31 -18.83 9.16
N GLY A 248 -35.74 -19.47 8.08
CA GLY A 248 -35.11 -20.67 7.52
C GLY A 248 -33.65 -20.47 7.10
N MET A 249 -32.93 -21.58 6.87
CA MET A 249 -31.47 -21.56 6.64
C MET A 249 -31.06 -20.94 5.29
N GLU A 250 -31.99 -20.89 4.34
CA GLU A 250 -31.86 -20.34 2.99
C GLU A 250 -31.82 -18.80 2.93
N GLN A 251 -32.30 -18.12 3.98
CA GLN A 251 -32.25 -16.66 4.05
C GLN A 251 -30.83 -16.19 4.39
N GLY A 252 -30.13 -15.63 3.39
CA GLY A 252 -28.74 -15.19 3.53
C GLY A 252 -28.49 -13.73 3.85
N ALA A 253 -29.40 -12.85 3.44
CA ALA A 253 -29.20 -11.41 3.55
C ALA A 253 -29.65 -10.90 4.93
N PHE A 254 -28.89 -9.95 5.48
CA PHE A 254 -29.21 -9.23 6.72
C PHE A 254 -29.36 -10.10 8.00
N VAL A 255 -28.95 -11.37 7.96
CA VAL A 255 -28.91 -12.27 9.12
C VAL A 255 -27.47 -12.32 9.68
N PRO A 256 -27.28 -12.11 11.01
CA PRO A 256 -25.96 -12.21 11.62
C PRO A 256 -25.29 -13.55 11.32
N HIS A 257 -23.97 -13.52 11.12
CA HIS A 257 -23.15 -14.71 10.83
C HIS A 257 -23.48 -15.44 9.52
N ARG A 258 -24.48 -15.03 8.73
CA ARG A 258 -24.72 -15.55 7.37
C ARG A 258 -24.05 -14.62 6.35
N SER A 259 -23.47 -15.22 5.30
CA SER A 259 -22.78 -14.47 4.24
C SER A 259 -23.51 -14.69 2.93
N ILE A 260 -23.74 -13.61 2.18
CA ILE A 260 -24.34 -13.68 0.84
C ILE A 260 -23.48 -14.52 -0.12
N HIS A 261 -22.15 -14.53 0.11
CA HIS A 261 -21.21 -15.35 -0.65
C HIS A 261 -21.51 -16.85 -0.52
N GLY A 262 -22.00 -17.31 0.63
CA GLY A 262 -22.38 -18.72 0.81
C GLY A 262 -23.51 -19.13 -0.13
N HIS A 263 -24.57 -18.31 -0.20
CA HIS A 263 -25.70 -18.57 -1.10
C HIS A 263 -25.29 -18.51 -2.57
N LEU A 264 -24.38 -17.62 -2.93
CA LEU A 264 -23.84 -17.57 -4.29
C LEU A 264 -23.07 -18.83 -4.67
N LEU A 265 -22.27 -19.38 -3.74
CA LEU A 265 -21.59 -20.68 -3.94
C LEU A 265 -22.59 -21.82 -4.06
N LEU A 266 -23.66 -21.82 -3.25
CA LEU A 266 -24.74 -22.80 -3.34
C LEU A 266 -25.40 -22.79 -4.73
N VAL A 267 -25.81 -21.61 -5.21
CA VAL A 267 -26.43 -21.44 -6.52
C VAL A 267 -25.50 -21.89 -7.64
N GLN A 268 -24.21 -21.54 -7.60
CA GLN A 268 -23.24 -22.01 -8.59
C GLN A 268 -23.13 -23.54 -8.62
N ASP A 269 -23.16 -24.17 -7.45
CA ASP A 269 -23.02 -25.61 -7.33
C ASP A 269 -24.29 -26.36 -7.77
N ILE A 270 -25.47 -25.80 -7.49
CA ILE A 270 -26.77 -26.29 -7.99
C ILE A 270 -26.80 -26.16 -9.53
N LEU A 271 -26.43 -25.01 -10.09
CA LEU A 271 -26.40 -24.82 -11.55
C LEU A 271 -25.44 -25.79 -12.25
N HIS A 272 -24.31 -26.14 -11.60
CA HIS A 272 -23.41 -27.19 -12.08
C HIS A 272 -24.08 -28.57 -12.07
N SER A 273 -24.86 -28.90 -11.03
CA SER A 273 -25.63 -30.16 -10.97
C SER A 273 -26.66 -30.26 -12.09
N LEU A 274 -27.29 -29.13 -12.46
CA LEU A 274 -28.29 -29.07 -13.52
C LEU A 274 -27.69 -29.16 -14.95
N ARG A 275 -26.38 -29.42 -15.08
CA ARG A 275 -25.64 -29.59 -16.36
C ARG A 275 -25.92 -28.50 -17.41
N SER A 276 -26.26 -27.28 -17.00
CA SER A 276 -26.55 -26.20 -17.95
C SER A 276 -25.27 -25.76 -18.68
N GLN A 277 -25.21 -26.07 -19.99
CA GLN A 277 -24.08 -25.79 -20.89
C GLN A 277 -23.74 -24.29 -21.05
N LYS A 278 -24.60 -23.36 -20.58
CA LYS A 278 -24.43 -21.91 -20.75
C LYS A 278 -23.38 -21.25 -19.82
N GLY A 279 -22.65 -22.03 -19.02
CA GLY A 279 -21.79 -21.53 -17.93
C GLY A 279 -20.36 -21.07 -18.30
N ARG A 280 -19.80 -21.48 -19.44
CA ARG A 280 -18.38 -21.19 -19.80
C ARG A 280 -18.12 -19.72 -20.17
N HIS A 281 -19.09 -19.03 -20.78
CA HIS A 281 -18.92 -17.62 -21.19
C HIS A 281 -19.12 -16.60 -20.04
N ARG A 282 -19.90 -16.94 -19.00
CA ARG A 282 -20.22 -16.00 -17.90
C ARG A 282 -19.03 -15.69 -16.99
N GLY A 283 -18.12 -16.64 -16.77
CA GLY A 283 -16.93 -16.42 -15.92
C GLY A 283 -15.95 -15.41 -16.51
N ARG A 284 -15.82 -15.35 -17.84
CA ARG A 284 -14.98 -14.37 -18.55
C ARG A 284 -15.61 -12.97 -18.50
N LEU A 285 -16.92 -12.89 -18.70
CA LEU A 285 -17.71 -11.64 -18.64
C LEU A 285 -17.72 -11.00 -17.24
N MET A 286 -17.76 -11.81 -16.18
CA MET A 286 -17.63 -11.33 -14.80
C MET A 286 -16.21 -10.81 -14.51
N GLY A 287 -15.18 -11.45 -15.05
CA GLY A 287 -13.79 -11.02 -14.86
C GLY A 287 -13.45 -9.69 -15.53
N THR A 288 -13.97 -9.45 -16.74
CA THR A 288 -13.77 -8.17 -17.46
C THR A 288 -14.41 -7.01 -16.71
N LYS A 289 -15.65 -7.18 -16.24
CA LYS A 289 -16.37 -6.17 -15.42
C LYS A 289 -15.63 -5.79 -14.14
N VAL A 290 -14.92 -6.73 -13.51
CA VAL A 290 -14.13 -6.45 -12.30
C VAL A 290 -12.96 -5.52 -12.62
N CYS A 291 -12.20 -5.79 -13.67
CA CYS A 291 -11.08 -4.92 -14.00
C CYS A 291 -11.56 -3.60 -14.61
N GLU A 292 -12.70 -3.57 -15.31
CA GLU A 292 -13.37 -2.33 -15.71
C GLU A 292 -13.75 -1.48 -14.50
N ALA A 293 -14.36 -2.07 -13.46
CA ALA A 293 -14.70 -1.37 -12.24
C ALA A 293 -13.47 -0.84 -11.47
N VAL A 294 -12.39 -1.63 -11.40
CA VAL A 294 -11.11 -1.19 -10.83
C VAL A 294 -10.53 -0.03 -11.63
N ASN A 295 -10.51 -0.15 -12.96
CA ASN A 295 -9.99 0.90 -13.85
C ASN A 295 -10.84 2.17 -13.77
N HIS A 296 -12.16 2.06 -13.83
CA HIS A 296 -13.08 3.18 -13.70
C HIS A 296 -12.84 3.93 -12.38
N ARG A 297 -12.78 3.21 -11.24
CA ARG A 297 -12.52 3.85 -9.95
C ARG A 297 -11.15 4.50 -9.87
N LEU A 298 -10.10 3.89 -10.43
CA LEU A 298 -8.77 4.49 -10.46
C LEU A 298 -8.68 5.68 -11.42
N ALA A 299 -9.41 5.64 -12.54
CA ALA A 299 -9.47 6.70 -13.54
C ALA A 299 -10.25 7.93 -13.05
N THR A 300 -11.28 7.75 -12.20
CA THR A 300 -11.97 8.87 -11.53
C THR A 300 -11.01 9.76 -10.75
N TRP A 301 -9.92 9.19 -10.23
CA TRP A 301 -8.90 9.95 -9.52
C TRP A 301 -7.78 10.38 -10.46
N LYS A 302 -7.59 11.69 -10.60
CA LYS A 302 -6.40 12.24 -11.28
C LYS A 302 -5.17 11.86 -10.47
N SER A 303 -4.45 10.84 -10.92
CA SER A 303 -3.17 10.41 -10.35
C SER A 303 -2.16 11.56 -10.27
N GLN A 304 -2.22 12.56 -11.15
CA GLN A 304 -1.41 13.79 -11.09
C GLN A 304 -1.60 14.60 -9.79
N LEU A 305 -2.80 14.59 -9.22
CA LEU A 305 -3.14 15.33 -7.99
C LEU A 305 -2.77 14.55 -6.72
N LEU A 306 -2.54 13.24 -6.84
CA LEU A 306 -2.25 12.37 -5.70
C LEU A 306 -0.75 12.19 -5.51
N SER A 307 -0.31 12.39 -4.26
CA SER A 307 1.02 11.96 -3.82
C SER A 307 1.18 10.45 -3.99
N MET A 308 2.42 9.98 -4.07
CA MET A 308 2.72 8.54 -4.18
C MET A 308 2.07 7.73 -3.03
N ALA A 309 2.03 8.29 -1.82
CA ALA A 309 1.38 7.68 -0.66
C ALA A 309 -0.14 7.56 -0.88
N GLY A 310 -0.78 8.64 -1.34
CA GLY A 310 -2.21 8.65 -1.64
C GLY A 310 -2.58 7.62 -2.69
N ARG A 311 -1.75 7.44 -3.72
CA ARG A 311 -1.94 6.38 -4.73
C ARG A 311 -1.85 4.99 -4.14
N VAL A 312 -0.87 4.71 -3.26
CA VAL A 312 -0.74 3.41 -2.58
C VAL A 312 -1.96 3.11 -1.70
N VAL A 313 -2.43 4.08 -0.91
CA VAL A 313 -3.61 3.92 -0.06
C VAL A 313 -4.86 3.68 -0.90
N LEU A 314 -5.03 4.42 -1.98
CA LEU A 314 -6.17 4.27 -2.88
C LEU A 314 -6.15 2.90 -3.56
N ILE A 315 -5.03 2.49 -4.15
CA ILE A 315 -4.85 1.15 -4.75
C ILE A 315 -5.19 0.09 -3.72
N LYS A 316 -4.66 0.21 -2.50
CA LYS A 316 -4.90 -0.75 -1.43
C LYS A 316 -6.39 -0.86 -1.13
N SER A 317 -7.10 0.25 -0.96
CA SER A 317 -8.55 0.25 -0.70
C SER A 317 -9.36 -0.37 -1.85
N ILE A 318 -9.01 -0.08 -3.11
CA ILE A 318 -9.73 -0.55 -4.29
C ILE A 318 -9.45 -2.03 -4.57
N LEU A 319 -8.19 -2.44 -4.58
CA LEU A 319 -7.79 -3.83 -4.83
C LEU A 319 -8.17 -4.77 -3.69
N GLN A 320 -8.35 -4.27 -2.48
CA GLN A 320 -8.87 -5.06 -1.35
C GLN A 320 -10.40 -5.11 -1.32
N ALA A 321 -11.12 -4.14 -1.90
CA ALA A 321 -12.58 -4.13 -1.88
C ALA A 321 -13.20 -4.87 -3.07
N ILE A 322 -12.84 -4.45 -4.30
CA ILE A 322 -13.56 -4.87 -5.52
C ILE A 322 -13.25 -6.33 -5.89
N PRO A 323 -11.97 -6.77 -5.98
CA PRO A 323 -11.65 -8.16 -6.29
C PRO A 323 -12.04 -9.15 -5.19
N THR A 324 -12.03 -8.74 -3.91
CA THR A 324 -12.28 -9.65 -2.77
C THR A 324 -13.66 -10.30 -2.83
N TYR A 325 -14.72 -9.50 -3.04
CA TYR A 325 -16.09 -10.02 -3.18
C TYR A 325 -16.17 -11.07 -4.29
N MET A 326 -15.54 -10.77 -5.43
CA MET A 326 -15.56 -11.65 -6.59
C MET A 326 -14.67 -12.88 -6.45
N MET A 327 -13.59 -12.82 -5.67
CA MET A 327 -12.76 -13.98 -5.34
C MET A 327 -13.46 -14.99 -4.43
N PHE A 328 -14.38 -14.51 -3.58
CA PHE A 328 -15.27 -15.38 -2.80
C PHE A 328 -16.38 -16.00 -3.66
N ALA A 329 -16.95 -15.19 -4.55
CA ALA A 329 -18.06 -15.57 -5.41
C ALA A 329 -17.67 -16.49 -6.56
N ALA A 330 -16.50 -16.26 -7.18
CA ALA A 330 -16.07 -16.90 -8.40
C ALA A 330 -14.56 -17.10 -8.40
N SER A 331 -14.10 -18.11 -9.15
CA SER A 331 -12.67 -18.26 -9.40
C SER A 331 -12.18 -17.14 -10.32
N LEU A 332 -11.62 -16.07 -9.75
CA LEU A 332 -10.94 -15.03 -10.52
C LEU A 332 -9.78 -15.65 -11.30
N SER A 333 -9.82 -15.64 -12.63
CA SER A 333 -8.75 -16.23 -13.44
C SER A 333 -7.42 -15.53 -13.18
N ALA A 334 -6.31 -16.25 -13.32
CA ALA A 334 -4.98 -15.66 -13.11
C ALA A 334 -4.70 -14.49 -14.07
N SER A 335 -5.26 -14.55 -15.29
CA SER A 335 -5.19 -13.48 -16.29
C SER A 335 -5.92 -12.22 -15.83
N VAL A 336 -7.14 -12.34 -15.32
CA VAL A 336 -7.92 -11.19 -14.82
C VAL A 336 -7.24 -10.56 -13.59
N ALA A 337 -6.75 -11.39 -12.66
CA ALA A 337 -5.97 -10.89 -11.52
C ALA A 337 -4.73 -10.11 -11.99
N GLY A 338 -4.00 -10.63 -12.98
CA GLY A 338 -2.83 -9.96 -13.57
C GLY A 338 -3.19 -8.62 -14.23
N ASN A 339 -4.33 -8.55 -14.93
CA ASN A 339 -4.81 -7.31 -15.56
C ASN A 339 -5.17 -6.25 -14.52
N CYS A 340 -5.89 -6.62 -13.46
CA CYS A 340 -6.23 -5.70 -12.37
C CYS A 340 -4.96 -5.21 -11.63
N GLU A 341 -3.97 -6.08 -11.40
CA GLU A 341 -2.66 -5.67 -10.86
C GLU A 341 -1.87 -4.77 -11.83
N ARG A 342 -1.98 -5.00 -13.14
CA ARG A 342 -1.37 -4.13 -14.16
C ARG A 342 -1.97 -2.73 -14.12
N VAL A 343 -3.29 -2.60 -14.09
CA VAL A 343 -3.98 -1.29 -13.98
C VAL A 343 -3.53 -0.56 -12.72
N ALA A 344 -3.46 -1.25 -11.57
CA ALA A 344 -2.98 -0.67 -10.33
C ALA A 344 -1.51 -0.21 -10.40
N ARG A 345 -0.65 -0.98 -11.08
CA ARG A 345 0.75 -0.64 -11.29
C ARG A 345 0.92 0.56 -12.22
N ASP A 346 0.16 0.62 -13.30
CA ASP A 346 0.16 1.74 -14.24
C ASP A 346 -0.32 3.03 -13.55
N PHE A 347 -1.36 2.94 -12.72
CA PHE A 347 -1.83 4.05 -11.88
C PHE A 347 -0.78 4.49 -10.85
N LEU A 348 -0.14 3.54 -10.17
CA LEU A 348 0.88 3.82 -9.14
C LEU A 348 2.01 4.68 -9.73
N TRP A 349 2.52 4.28 -10.89
CA TRP A 349 3.67 4.91 -11.52
C TRP A 349 3.32 6.05 -12.48
N TYR A 350 2.04 6.43 -12.58
CA TYR A 350 1.58 7.41 -13.55
C TYR A 350 2.32 8.76 -13.46
N GLN A 351 2.86 9.24 -14.58
CA GLN A 351 3.68 10.47 -14.61
C GLN A 351 3.07 11.65 -15.36
N GLY A 352 1.79 11.60 -15.77
CA GLY A 352 1.06 12.79 -16.21
C GLY A 352 1.44 13.38 -17.57
N ARG A 353 2.28 12.75 -18.37
CA ARG A 353 2.54 13.12 -19.78
C ARG A 353 2.07 12.01 -20.71
N HIS A 354 1.72 12.37 -21.95
CA HIS A 354 1.45 11.44 -23.04
C HIS A 354 2.67 10.51 -23.24
N GLY A 355 2.66 9.37 -22.56
CA GLY A 355 3.78 8.43 -22.54
C GLY A 355 3.54 7.30 -21.55
N ARG A 356 4.09 6.12 -21.86
CA ARG A 356 4.02 4.96 -20.96
C ARG A 356 4.75 5.29 -19.65
N SER A 357 4.06 5.09 -18.54
CA SER A 357 4.63 5.34 -17.22
C SER A 357 5.66 4.26 -16.88
N ILE A 358 6.90 4.67 -16.60
CA ILE A 358 8.00 3.74 -16.31
C ILE A 358 7.80 3.17 -14.91
N HIS A 359 7.79 1.84 -14.79
CA HIS A 359 7.73 1.14 -13.51
C HIS A 359 9.12 1.09 -12.89
N TYR A 360 9.33 1.80 -11.78
CA TYR A 360 10.65 1.98 -11.18
C TYR A 360 11.15 0.77 -10.40
N ILE A 361 10.22 -0.05 -9.93
CA ILE A 361 10.50 -1.23 -9.12
C ILE A 361 9.63 -2.36 -9.63
N GLY A 362 10.20 -3.56 -9.63
CA GLY A 362 9.45 -4.79 -9.82
C GLY A 362 8.26 -4.89 -8.87
N TRP A 363 7.14 -5.36 -9.40
CA TRP A 363 5.90 -5.48 -8.66
C TRP A 363 6.04 -6.39 -7.42
N ASP A 364 6.89 -7.42 -7.52
CA ASP A 364 7.13 -8.34 -6.40
C ASP A 364 7.77 -7.66 -5.18
N THR A 365 8.59 -6.63 -5.39
CA THR A 365 9.15 -5.82 -4.29
C THR A 365 8.11 -4.85 -3.74
N VAL A 366 7.30 -4.23 -4.62
CA VAL A 366 6.23 -3.29 -4.24
C VAL A 366 5.19 -3.95 -3.33
N VAL A 367 4.89 -5.23 -3.56
CA VAL A 367 3.90 -6.01 -2.81
C VAL A 367 4.40 -6.40 -1.41
N GLN A 368 5.71 -6.42 -1.17
CA GLN A 368 6.25 -6.86 0.12
C GLN A 368 5.75 -5.98 1.27
N PRO A 369 5.69 -6.52 2.51
CA PRO A 369 5.42 -5.73 3.69
C PRO A 369 6.40 -4.55 3.83
N LYS A 370 5.93 -3.45 4.43
CA LYS A 370 6.77 -2.26 4.68
C LYS A 370 8.03 -2.60 5.49
N ALA A 371 7.93 -3.52 6.44
CA ALA A 371 9.05 -3.99 7.25
C ALA A 371 10.21 -4.62 6.44
N VAL A 372 9.89 -5.22 5.28
CA VAL A 372 10.89 -5.80 4.36
C VAL A 372 11.19 -4.83 3.21
N GLY A 373 10.64 -3.62 3.27
CA GLY A 373 10.93 -2.57 2.32
C GLY A 373 10.04 -2.53 1.07
N GLY A 374 8.88 -3.19 1.11
CA GLY A 374 7.84 -2.99 0.08
C GLY A 374 6.85 -1.89 0.45
N LEU A 375 5.84 -1.66 -0.39
CA LEU A 375 4.78 -0.68 -0.14
C LEU A 375 3.57 -1.29 0.59
N GLY A 376 3.59 -2.59 0.87
CA GLY A 376 2.50 -3.31 1.55
C GLY A 376 1.23 -3.42 0.72
N LEU A 377 1.35 -3.46 -0.61
CA LEU A 377 0.25 -3.75 -1.53
C LEU A 377 0.02 -5.27 -1.62
N CYS A 378 -1.23 -5.72 -1.72
CA CYS A 378 -1.53 -7.15 -1.76
C CYS A 378 -1.44 -7.71 -3.19
N ARG A 379 -0.73 -8.83 -3.37
CA ARG A 379 -0.86 -9.66 -4.58
C ARG A 379 -2.23 -10.34 -4.58
N LEU A 380 -3.00 -10.14 -5.65
CA LEU A 380 -4.33 -10.72 -5.82
C LEU A 380 -4.26 -12.25 -5.85
N LYS A 381 -3.16 -12.84 -6.35
CA LYS A 381 -2.92 -14.29 -6.29
C LYS A 381 -2.80 -14.80 -4.85
N ASP A 382 -2.08 -14.08 -3.99
CA ASP A 382 -1.89 -14.46 -2.59
C ASP A 382 -3.15 -14.18 -1.77
N MET A 383 -3.83 -13.07 -2.06
CA MET A 383 -5.14 -12.74 -1.49
C MET A 383 -6.18 -13.82 -1.81
N ARG A 384 -6.19 -14.33 -3.06
CA ARG A 384 -7.07 -15.44 -3.46
C ARG A 384 -6.79 -16.69 -2.63
N LYS A 385 -5.52 -17.07 -2.46
CA LYS A 385 -5.14 -18.23 -1.63
C LYS A 385 -5.64 -18.07 -0.18
N ALA A 386 -5.44 -16.89 0.40
CA ALA A 386 -5.89 -16.58 1.76
C ALA A 386 -7.43 -16.64 1.89
N ILE A 387 -8.16 -16.09 0.92
CA ILE A 387 -9.63 -16.14 0.85
C ILE A 387 -10.12 -17.58 0.76
N LEU A 388 -9.53 -18.41 -0.11
CA LEU A 388 -9.90 -19.81 -0.25
C LEU A 388 -9.62 -20.61 1.02
N ALA A 389 -8.48 -20.39 1.67
CA ALA A 389 -8.16 -21.01 2.95
C ALA A 389 -9.16 -20.57 4.04
N THR A 390 -9.53 -19.29 4.08
CA THR A 390 -10.52 -18.77 5.04
C THR A 390 -11.90 -19.37 4.81
N LEU A 391 -12.32 -19.49 3.54
CA LEU A 391 -13.56 -20.18 3.17
C LEU A 391 -13.54 -21.63 3.66
N ALA A 392 -12.43 -22.34 3.43
CA ALA A 392 -12.26 -23.72 3.88
C ALA A 392 -12.32 -23.85 5.42
N PHE A 393 -11.65 -22.97 6.17
CA PHE A 393 -11.76 -22.95 7.63
C PHE A 393 -13.19 -22.71 8.10
N ARG A 394 -13.88 -21.74 7.51
CA ARG A 394 -15.27 -21.45 7.83
C ARG A 394 -16.19 -22.65 7.54
N PHE A 395 -15.91 -23.37 6.46
CA PHE A 395 -16.63 -24.58 6.10
C PHE A 395 -16.43 -25.72 7.12
N LEU A 396 -15.20 -25.89 7.62
CA LEU A 396 -14.87 -26.92 8.61
C LEU A 396 -15.41 -26.61 10.01
N LEU A 397 -15.39 -25.34 10.42
CA LEU A 397 -15.75 -24.92 11.78
C LEU A 397 -17.24 -24.68 11.99
N HIS A 398 -17.95 -24.23 10.94
CA HIS A 398 -19.35 -23.84 11.06
C HIS A 398 -20.21 -24.61 10.04
N PRO A 399 -21.08 -25.52 10.51
CA PRO A 399 -22.05 -26.16 9.62
C PRO A 399 -22.99 -25.08 9.07
N SER A 400 -22.92 -24.86 7.76
CA SER A 400 -23.78 -23.93 7.03
C SER A 400 -24.58 -24.71 5.99
N LEU A 401 -25.64 -24.11 5.45
CA LEU A 401 -26.44 -24.73 4.38
C LEU A 401 -25.57 -25.21 3.21
N VAL A 402 -24.59 -24.41 2.81
CA VAL A 402 -23.60 -24.78 1.78
C VAL A 402 -22.78 -25.99 2.20
N SER A 403 -22.40 -26.06 3.47
CA SER A 403 -21.62 -27.18 4.00
C SER A 403 -22.39 -28.47 4.02
N GLN A 404 -23.62 -28.44 4.52
CA GLN A 404 -24.52 -29.58 4.49
C GLN A 404 -24.77 -30.04 3.05
N PHE A 405 -25.09 -29.12 2.14
CA PHE A 405 -25.34 -29.44 0.74
C PHE A 405 -24.11 -30.07 0.05
N LEU A 406 -22.92 -29.47 0.20
CA LEU A 406 -21.71 -29.99 -0.44
C LEU A 406 -21.28 -31.34 0.15
N ASN A 407 -21.43 -31.54 1.47
CA ASN A 407 -21.15 -32.83 2.12
C ASN A 407 -22.07 -33.92 1.58
N LEU A 408 -23.37 -33.64 1.45
CA LEU A 408 -24.34 -34.59 0.90
C LEU A 408 -24.09 -34.88 -0.58
N LYS A 409 -23.90 -33.84 -1.39
CA LYS A 409 -23.68 -33.98 -2.84
C LYS A 409 -22.42 -34.77 -3.18
N TYR A 410 -21.34 -34.54 -2.44
CA TYR A 410 -20.04 -35.15 -2.70
C TYR A 410 -19.70 -36.33 -1.78
N LYS A 411 -20.67 -36.77 -0.97
CA LYS A 411 -20.52 -37.88 0.00
C LYS A 411 -19.27 -37.72 0.86
N TRP A 412 -19.05 -36.50 1.36
CA TRP A 412 -17.90 -36.16 2.20
C TRP A 412 -18.32 -36.05 3.67
N ASN A 413 -17.58 -36.74 4.55
CA ASN A 413 -17.79 -36.76 6.01
C ASN A 413 -17.31 -35.49 6.73
N GLY A 414 -16.79 -34.48 6.01
CA GLY A 414 -16.22 -33.27 6.61
C GLY A 414 -14.82 -33.47 7.21
N ASN A 415 -14.22 -34.66 7.07
CA ASN A 415 -12.86 -34.90 7.52
C ASN A 415 -11.86 -34.16 6.60
N PRO A 416 -11.08 -33.20 7.11
CA PRO A 416 -10.15 -32.44 6.28
C PRO A 416 -9.08 -33.33 5.66
N TRP A 417 -8.80 -34.53 6.16
CA TRP A 417 -7.74 -35.45 5.68
C TRP A 417 -8.21 -36.43 4.59
N GLU A 418 -9.51 -36.70 4.53
CA GLU A 418 -10.13 -37.64 3.58
C GLU A 418 -11.04 -36.87 2.61
N ILE A 419 -10.43 -36.13 1.68
CA ILE A 419 -11.21 -35.36 0.70
C ILE A 419 -11.40 -36.20 -0.56
N PRO A 420 -12.65 -36.48 -0.99
CA PRO A 420 -12.90 -37.32 -2.16
C PRO A 420 -12.33 -36.69 -3.43
N ARG A 421 -11.62 -37.50 -4.22
CA ARG A 421 -11.21 -37.14 -5.58
C ARG A 421 -12.37 -37.38 -6.52
N LEU A 422 -12.76 -36.33 -7.23
CA LEU A 422 -13.91 -36.35 -8.14
C LEU A 422 -13.46 -36.15 -9.58
N ASN A 423 -14.09 -36.85 -10.53
CA ASN A 423 -13.77 -36.73 -11.96
C ASN A 423 -14.31 -35.43 -12.60
N ARG A 424 -15.48 -34.93 -12.17
CA ARG A 424 -16.09 -33.68 -12.68
C ARG A 424 -16.58 -32.76 -11.56
N PRO A 425 -15.67 -32.27 -10.69
CA PRO A 425 -16.04 -31.37 -9.61
C PRO A 425 -16.48 -30.00 -10.13
N SER A 426 -17.41 -29.37 -9.42
CA SER A 426 -17.80 -27.98 -9.70
C SER A 426 -16.62 -27.02 -9.51
N SER A 427 -16.74 -25.80 -10.03
CA SER A 427 -15.77 -24.74 -9.75
C SER A 427 -15.68 -24.42 -8.27
N VAL A 428 -16.80 -24.54 -7.54
CA VAL A 428 -16.90 -24.33 -6.10
C VAL A 428 -16.12 -25.42 -5.36
N TRP A 429 -16.33 -26.69 -5.69
CA TRP A 429 -15.59 -27.80 -5.07
C TRP A 429 -14.09 -27.72 -5.37
N ARG A 430 -13.69 -27.35 -6.59
CA ARG A 430 -12.27 -27.14 -6.93
C ARG A 430 -11.64 -26.02 -6.09
N ALA A 431 -12.38 -24.93 -5.87
CA ALA A 431 -11.94 -23.82 -5.04
C ALA A 431 -11.82 -24.23 -3.56
N LEU A 432 -12.81 -24.96 -3.04
CA LEU A 432 -12.81 -25.50 -1.68
C LEU A 432 -11.67 -26.51 -1.49
N TYR A 433 -11.47 -27.45 -2.41
CA TYR A 433 -10.37 -28.41 -2.40
C TYR A 433 -9.00 -27.73 -2.34
N SER A 434 -8.80 -26.69 -3.16
CA SER A 434 -7.57 -25.88 -3.14
C SER A 434 -7.39 -25.16 -1.80
N GLY A 435 -8.45 -24.57 -1.25
CA GLY A 435 -8.44 -23.93 0.07
C GLY A 435 -8.15 -24.91 1.20
N LEU A 436 -8.74 -26.11 1.17
CA LEU A 436 -8.51 -27.17 2.15
C LEU A 436 -7.07 -27.69 2.10
N ARG A 437 -6.47 -27.83 0.91
CA ARG A 437 -5.04 -28.17 0.78
C ARG A 437 -4.13 -27.15 1.45
N ILE A 438 -4.44 -25.86 1.31
CA ILE A 438 -3.69 -24.79 1.97
C ILE A 438 -3.95 -24.82 3.49
N ALA A 439 -5.22 -24.98 3.89
CA ALA A 439 -5.60 -25.04 5.30
C ALA A 439 -4.97 -26.24 6.03
N ARG A 440 -4.82 -27.40 5.38
CA ARG A 440 -4.16 -28.60 5.94
C ARG A 440 -2.75 -28.33 6.45
N ILE A 441 -1.97 -27.48 5.77
CA ILE A 441 -0.61 -27.09 6.20
C ILE A 441 -0.65 -26.41 7.58
N HIS A 442 -1.78 -25.79 7.92
CA HIS A 442 -1.99 -25.04 9.15
C HIS A 442 -2.88 -25.77 10.17
N ILE A 443 -3.44 -26.94 9.84
CA ILE A 443 -4.25 -27.76 10.76
C ILE A 443 -3.38 -28.89 11.30
N ARG A 444 -3.33 -29.07 12.62
CA ARG A 444 -2.60 -30.19 13.26
C ARG A 444 -3.57 -31.31 13.62
N LYS A 445 -3.19 -32.56 13.37
CA LYS A 445 -3.90 -33.77 13.83
C LYS A 445 -3.58 -33.97 15.31
N VAL A 446 -4.60 -34.07 16.16
CA VAL A 446 -4.43 -34.50 17.56
C VAL A 446 -4.50 -36.03 17.58
N PRO A 447 -3.48 -36.76 18.08
CA PRO A 447 -3.57 -38.21 18.24
C PRO A 447 -4.58 -38.56 19.33
N GLY A 448 -5.50 -39.50 19.08
CA GLY A 448 -6.25 -40.20 20.15
C GLY A 448 -7.78 -40.03 20.22
N HIS A 449 -8.45 -39.22 19.40
CA HIS A 449 -9.93 -39.12 19.44
C HIS A 449 -10.59 -39.70 18.18
N PRO A 450 -11.49 -40.71 18.30
CA PRO A 450 -12.04 -41.39 17.13
C PRO A 450 -12.99 -40.54 16.27
N ASN A 451 -13.65 -39.49 16.79
CA ASN A 451 -14.77 -38.87 16.05
C ASN A 451 -15.15 -37.42 16.44
N THR A 452 -14.20 -36.53 16.74
CA THR A 452 -14.53 -35.10 16.92
C THR A 452 -13.50 -34.19 16.27
N GLY A 453 -13.95 -33.44 15.26
CA GLY A 453 -13.18 -32.45 14.50
C GLY A 453 -12.79 -31.20 15.30
N GLN A 454 -12.01 -31.37 16.37
CA GLN A 454 -11.37 -30.24 17.04
C GLN A 454 -10.07 -29.86 16.34
N VAL A 455 -10.07 -28.67 15.72
CA VAL A 455 -8.90 -28.03 15.11
C VAL A 455 -8.27 -27.09 16.15
N ARG A 456 -7.08 -27.43 16.67
CA ARG A 456 -6.27 -26.49 17.48
C ARG A 456 -5.62 -25.40 16.60
N LYS A 457 -5.46 -24.21 17.19
CA LYS A 457 -4.94 -22.96 16.58
C LYS A 457 -3.59 -23.16 15.86
N PRO A 458 -3.38 -22.57 14.66
CA PRO A 458 -2.10 -22.63 13.93
C PRO A 458 -0.99 -21.77 14.56
N PRO A 459 0.31 -22.12 14.38
CA PRO A 459 1.43 -21.25 14.74
C PRO A 459 1.66 -20.14 13.69
N LYS A 460 2.15 -18.99 14.18
CA LYS A 460 2.68 -17.76 13.53
C LYS A 460 2.91 -17.80 11.99
N ALA A 461 2.65 -16.79 11.17
CA ALA A 461 1.97 -15.50 11.28
C ALA A 461 1.63 -14.87 9.90
N SER A 462 1.98 -15.44 8.73
CA SER A 462 1.77 -14.74 7.45
C SER A 462 0.36 -14.90 6.87
N ILE A 463 -0.13 -16.13 6.73
CA ILE A 463 -1.43 -16.41 6.08
C ILE A 463 -2.61 -16.06 7.00
N LEU A 464 -2.51 -16.35 8.30
CA LEU A 464 -3.58 -16.00 9.25
C LEU A 464 -3.76 -14.48 9.38
N GLN A 465 -2.67 -13.72 9.30
CA GLN A 465 -2.70 -12.25 9.36
C GLN A 465 -3.31 -11.68 8.08
N LEU A 466 -3.03 -12.28 6.92
CA LEU A 466 -3.73 -11.97 5.66
C LEU A 466 -5.21 -12.33 5.72
N CYS A 467 -5.59 -13.47 6.31
CA CYS A 467 -7.00 -13.86 6.51
C CYS A 467 -7.75 -12.91 7.48
N LYS A 468 -7.06 -12.42 8.53
CA LYS A 468 -7.58 -11.40 9.44
C LYS A 468 -7.77 -10.05 8.74
N MET A 469 -6.82 -9.66 7.88
CA MET A 469 -6.85 -8.39 7.13
C MET A 469 -7.83 -8.39 5.96
N SER A 470 -8.08 -9.52 5.28
CA SER A 470 -8.89 -9.58 4.06
C SER A 470 -10.39 -9.45 4.27
N LEU A 471 -10.88 -9.56 5.50
CA LEU A 471 -12.32 -9.60 5.80
C LEU A 471 -12.79 -8.63 6.88
N GLY A 472 -11.93 -7.81 7.48
CA GLY A 472 -12.34 -7.01 8.63
C GLY A 472 -12.99 -7.87 9.73
N LEU A 473 -12.48 -9.09 9.93
CA LEU A 473 -12.93 -10.01 11.00
C LEU A 473 -12.37 -9.54 12.35
N THR A 474 -12.63 -8.29 12.72
CA THR A 474 -12.14 -7.66 13.95
C THR A 474 -13.10 -7.85 15.14
N ALA A 475 -14.30 -8.38 14.94
CA ALA A 475 -15.26 -8.58 16.05
C ALA A 475 -15.70 -10.04 16.25
N ALA A 476 -15.94 -10.81 15.18
CA ALA A 476 -16.43 -12.19 15.32
C ALA A 476 -15.35 -13.21 15.74
N THR A 477 -14.06 -12.84 15.67
CA THR A 477 -12.96 -13.67 16.19
C THR A 477 -12.65 -13.39 17.65
N ASN A 478 -13.11 -12.26 18.21
CA ASN A 478 -12.97 -11.94 19.63
C ASN A 478 -13.98 -12.70 20.51
N ASN A 479 -15.11 -13.13 19.94
CA ASN A 479 -16.05 -14.04 20.61
C ASN A 479 -15.74 -15.53 20.36
N ILE A 480 -14.62 -15.85 19.69
CA ILE A 480 -14.04 -17.19 19.77
C ILE A 480 -13.15 -17.17 21.02
N ALA A 481 -13.80 -17.28 22.18
CA ALA A 481 -13.12 -17.61 23.42
C ALA A 481 -12.42 -18.97 23.21
N PHE A 482 -11.10 -18.93 23.13
CA PHE A 482 -10.29 -20.08 23.49
C PHE A 482 -10.36 -20.13 24.99
N LYS A 483 -11.32 -20.88 25.54
CA LYS A 483 -11.47 -21.04 26.99
C LYS A 483 -10.11 -21.54 27.52
N PRO A 484 -9.41 -20.81 28.40
CA PRO A 484 -8.46 -21.48 29.28
C PRO A 484 -9.33 -22.35 30.19
N SER A 485 -9.22 -23.67 30.08
CA SER A 485 -9.62 -24.49 31.21
C SER A 485 -8.59 -24.20 32.30
N ASN A 486 -9.00 -23.42 33.30
CA ASN A 486 -8.63 -23.75 34.66
C ASN A 486 -9.20 -25.15 34.95
N ASP A 487 -8.58 -25.83 35.89
CA ASP A 487 -8.64 -27.27 36.18
C ASP A 487 -7.66 -28.07 35.31
N CYS A 488 -6.75 -28.91 35.81
CA CYS A 488 -6.00 -29.03 37.08
C CYS A 488 -4.93 -30.11 36.76
N ASP A 489 -3.73 -29.97 37.33
CA ASP A 489 -2.57 -30.88 37.30
C ASP A 489 -1.84 -31.14 35.96
#